data_AF-A0A3G8JS35-F1
#
_entry.id   AF-A0A3G8JS35-F1
#
_cell.length_a   1.000
_cell.length_b   1.000
_cell.length_c   1.000
_cell.angle_alpha   90.00
_cell.angle_beta   90.00
_cell.angle_gamma   90.00
#
_symmetry.space_group_name_H-M   'P 1'
#
loop_
_entity.id
_entity.type
_entity.pdbx_description
1 polymer ?
#
loop_
_entity_poly.entity_id
_entity_poly.type
_entity_poly.pdbx_seq_one_letter_code
_entity_poly.pdbx_strand_id
1 'polypeptide(L)'
;MTATAGVEPTALQDVSPPATRSGRWLAVGLANLVVVVALSLATWYLLADPTTSPWSFYPLPFNAALFWAILFVVFIGFNCEFAGFDKLAQPMRGIAILASTAVFAVAVTWLLGSGLGSIYPDFAGSREGGLGYFAGALFVLFGFATWVMVVLNWQHWPWTALKLTQPLVGLCEIAFVAVPTLALYFVFGLPSVSLTATHSLMTVDTVLGWFYSMVVAVILTGQTLDNWPWRMFGGGGRTALAATVGNVVLGTAIYFAMLPLARILIGSTAPAEIGGVINQFPAQIGVCWAFWMIFWANGFGNRFGPAVRAVLTFALAIGTFLFYYRFAAEHILHEPSVAAGISGNALGFVDWLVLWTLIYVVGFGSLGLRRWSPA
;
A
#
# COMPACT_ATOMS: atom_id res chain seq x y z
N MET A 1 -53.40 -12.22 20.53
CA MET A 1 -52.98 -10.96 19.88
C MET A 1 -51.50 -10.81 20.14
N THR A 2 -50.71 -11.29 19.19
CA THR A 2 -49.27 -11.54 19.33
C THR A 2 -48.66 -11.17 18.00
N ALA A 3 -47.79 -10.16 18.03
CA ALA A 3 -47.08 -9.65 16.86
C ALA A 3 -46.08 -10.72 16.39
N THR A 4 -46.30 -11.26 15.19
CA THR A 4 -45.34 -12.10 14.48
C THR A 4 -44.36 -11.21 13.73
N ALA A 5 -43.08 -11.42 14.05
CA ALA A 5 -41.94 -10.77 13.45
C ALA A 5 -41.91 -10.97 11.92
N GLY A 6 -41.83 -9.87 11.18
CA GLY A 6 -41.44 -9.86 9.79
C GLY A 6 -39.95 -10.18 9.68
N VAL A 7 -39.64 -11.42 9.31
CA VAL A 7 -38.34 -11.79 8.77
C VAL A 7 -38.32 -11.30 7.34
N GLU A 8 -37.65 -10.18 7.09
CA GLU A 8 -37.34 -9.74 5.73
C GLU A 8 -36.35 -10.74 5.09
N PRO A 9 -36.56 -11.19 3.84
CA PRO A 9 -35.69 -12.17 3.22
C PRO A 9 -34.30 -11.56 3.01
N THR A 10 -33.30 -12.32 3.45
CA THR A 10 -31.89 -12.11 3.16
C THR A 10 -31.73 -11.87 1.66
N ALA A 11 -31.29 -10.66 1.28
CA ALA A 11 -30.89 -10.41 -0.09
C ALA A 11 -29.84 -11.46 -0.46
N LEU A 12 -30.24 -12.34 -1.38
CA LEU A 12 -29.40 -13.38 -1.93
C LEU A 12 -28.11 -12.72 -2.39
N GLN A 13 -26.99 -13.16 -1.80
CA GLN A 13 -25.69 -13.00 -2.43
C GLN A 13 -25.87 -13.46 -3.87
N ASP A 14 -25.63 -12.54 -4.82
CA ASP A 14 -25.48 -12.90 -6.22
C ASP A 14 -24.39 -13.97 -6.29
N VAL A 15 -24.83 -15.22 -6.42
CA VAL A 15 -23.97 -16.34 -6.77
C VAL A 15 -23.50 -16.00 -8.17
N SER A 16 -22.28 -15.43 -8.23
CA SER A 16 -21.62 -15.15 -9.49
C SER A 16 -21.72 -16.42 -10.34
N PRO A 17 -22.19 -16.34 -11.60
CA PRO A 17 -22.28 -17.52 -12.44
C PRO A 17 -20.92 -18.21 -12.49
N PRO A 18 -20.87 -19.55 -12.58
CA PRO A 18 -19.62 -20.29 -12.60
C PRO A 18 -18.75 -19.70 -13.71
N ALA A 19 -17.63 -19.12 -13.31
CA ALA A 19 -16.68 -18.50 -14.21
C ALA A 19 -16.45 -19.42 -15.40
N THR A 20 -16.89 -18.99 -16.58
CA THR A 20 -16.50 -19.63 -17.82
C THR A 20 -14.97 -19.69 -17.79
N ARG A 21 -14.40 -20.91 -17.89
CA ARG A 21 -12.96 -21.17 -17.92
C ARG A 21 -12.37 -20.64 -19.22
N SER A 22 -12.44 -19.33 -19.43
CA SER A 22 -11.72 -18.64 -20.47
C SER A 22 -10.26 -18.56 -20.02
N GLY A 23 -9.37 -19.34 -20.64
CA GLY A 23 -7.91 -19.29 -20.40
C GLY A 23 -7.27 -17.91 -20.65
N ARG A 24 -8.04 -16.92 -21.10
CA ARG A 24 -7.61 -15.56 -21.37
C ARG A 24 -7.33 -14.75 -20.10
N TRP A 25 -7.80 -15.16 -18.92
CA TRP A 25 -7.55 -14.42 -17.67
C TRP A 25 -6.04 -14.29 -17.36
N LEU A 26 -5.27 -15.35 -17.61
CA LEU A 26 -3.83 -15.35 -17.40
C LEU A 26 -3.14 -14.41 -18.39
N ALA A 27 -3.54 -14.45 -19.66
CA ALA A 27 -3.02 -13.56 -20.69
C ALA A 27 -3.33 -12.09 -20.40
N VAL A 28 -4.54 -11.77 -19.92
CA VAL A 28 -4.94 -10.41 -19.51
C VAL A 28 -4.12 -9.94 -18.31
N GLY A 29 -3.98 -10.77 -17.27
CA GLY A 29 -3.19 -10.41 -16.09
C GLY A 29 -1.70 -10.23 -16.41
N LEU A 30 -1.12 -11.08 -17.25
CA LEU A 30 0.26 -10.91 -17.73
C LEU A 30 0.42 -9.67 -18.60
N ALA A 31 -0.53 -9.37 -19.50
CA ALA A 31 -0.50 -8.16 -20.31
C ALA A 31 -0.59 -6.90 -19.43
N ASN A 32 -1.46 -6.90 -18.42
CA ASN A 32 -1.51 -5.84 -17.41
C ASN A 32 -0.17 -5.67 -16.69
N LEU A 33 0.49 -6.78 -16.34
CA LEU A 33 1.77 -6.75 -15.62
C LEU A 33 2.85 -6.11 -16.49
N VAL A 34 2.92 -6.50 -17.76
CA VAL A 34 3.86 -5.91 -18.73
C VAL A 34 3.63 -4.42 -18.87
N VAL A 35 2.37 -3.97 -19.01
CA VAL A 35 2.06 -2.54 -19.13
C VAL A 35 2.42 -1.78 -17.85
N VAL A 36 2.08 -2.30 -16.67
CA VAL A 36 2.45 -1.69 -15.39
C VAL A 36 3.97 -1.57 -15.26
N VAL A 37 4.72 -2.65 -15.52
CA VAL A 37 6.19 -2.64 -15.47
C VAL A 37 6.78 -1.65 -16.46
N ALA A 38 6.28 -1.62 -17.70
CA ALA A 38 6.75 -0.70 -18.73
C ALA A 38 6.49 0.78 -18.36
N LEU A 39 5.29 1.09 -17.88
CA LEU A 39 4.95 2.45 -17.41
C LEU A 39 5.79 2.84 -16.19
N SER A 40 5.95 1.94 -15.23
CA SER A 40 6.78 2.17 -14.05
C SER A 40 8.23 2.43 -14.42
N LEU A 41 8.84 1.65 -15.32
CA LEU A 41 10.22 1.87 -15.77
C LEU A 41 10.36 3.17 -16.57
N ALA A 42 9.48 3.41 -17.54
CA ALA A 42 9.55 4.63 -18.36
C ALA A 42 9.46 5.90 -17.50
N THR A 43 8.56 5.89 -16.52
CA THR A 43 8.40 7.03 -15.62
C THR A 43 9.42 7.08 -14.49
N TRP A 44 10.00 5.95 -14.09
CA TRP A 44 11.18 5.93 -13.21
C TRP A 44 12.37 6.60 -13.88
N TYR A 45 12.72 6.21 -15.11
CA TYR A 45 13.79 6.85 -15.87
C TYR A 45 13.55 8.32 -16.13
N LEU A 46 12.29 8.73 -16.23
CA LEU A 46 11.94 10.13 -16.39
C LEU A 46 12.05 10.92 -15.11
N LEU A 47 11.76 10.36 -13.92
CA LEU A 47 11.52 11.12 -12.70
C LEU A 47 12.48 10.83 -11.54
N ALA A 48 13.00 9.60 -11.43
CA ALA A 48 13.58 9.08 -10.20
C ALA A 48 14.87 8.27 -10.40
N ASP A 49 15.22 7.86 -11.62
CA ASP A 49 16.47 7.13 -11.82
C ASP A 49 17.69 7.99 -11.44
N PRO A 50 18.59 7.52 -10.57
CA PRO A 50 19.72 8.32 -10.09
C PRO A 50 20.72 8.74 -11.18
N THR A 51 20.72 8.05 -12.32
CA THR A 51 21.72 8.24 -13.38
C THR A 51 21.14 8.81 -14.66
N THR A 52 19.93 8.41 -15.04
CA THR A 52 19.31 8.81 -16.31
C THR A 52 18.29 9.93 -16.15
N SER A 53 17.69 10.08 -14.97
CA SER A 53 16.62 11.07 -14.78
C SER A 53 17.17 12.48 -14.97
N PRO A 54 16.52 13.32 -15.79
CA PRO A 54 16.87 14.74 -15.87
C PRO A 54 16.55 15.49 -14.56
N TRP A 55 15.77 14.87 -13.67
CA TRP A 55 15.43 15.42 -12.36
C TRP A 55 16.11 14.59 -11.26
N SER A 56 16.96 15.23 -10.47
CA SER A 56 17.66 14.59 -9.34
C SER A 56 16.76 14.45 -8.11
N PHE A 57 15.58 13.83 -8.26
CA PHE A 57 14.60 13.68 -7.17
C PHE A 57 14.81 12.44 -6.29
N TYR A 58 15.78 11.59 -6.62
CA TYR A 58 16.08 10.39 -5.86
C TYR A 58 16.98 10.67 -4.64
N PRO A 59 16.74 10.01 -3.50
CA PRO A 59 15.54 9.26 -3.16
C PRO A 59 14.39 10.18 -2.73
N LEU A 60 14.71 11.40 -2.28
CA LEU A 60 13.79 12.42 -1.83
C LEU A 60 14.00 13.70 -2.65
N PRO A 61 12.92 14.40 -3.05
CA PRO A 61 11.55 14.28 -2.55
C PRO A 61 10.69 13.20 -3.24
N PHE A 62 11.20 12.44 -4.20
CA PHE A 62 10.41 11.49 -4.98
C PHE A 62 9.61 10.49 -4.12
N ASN A 63 10.27 9.78 -3.20
CA ASN A 63 9.61 8.79 -2.35
C ASN A 63 8.52 9.38 -1.45
N ALA A 64 8.72 10.62 -0.98
CA ALA A 64 7.70 11.29 -0.18
C ALA A 64 6.44 11.59 -1.01
N ALA A 65 6.62 12.12 -2.22
CA ALA A 65 5.51 12.34 -3.14
C ALA A 65 4.82 11.02 -3.52
N LEU A 66 5.58 9.94 -3.75
CA LEU A 66 5.04 8.62 -4.02
C LEU A 66 4.13 8.12 -2.89
N PHE A 67 4.55 8.21 -1.63
CA PHE A 67 3.73 7.76 -0.51
C PHE A 67 2.42 8.57 -0.42
N TRP A 68 2.49 9.90 -0.56
CA TRP A 68 1.29 10.74 -0.60
C TRP A 68 0.39 10.45 -1.80
N ALA A 69 0.96 10.11 -2.96
CA ALA A 69 0.21 9.69 -4.14
C ALA A 69 -0.59 8.42 -3.89
N ILE A 70 0.02 7.40 -3.29
CA ILE A 70 -0.67 6.15 -2.97
C ILE A 70 -1.73 6.39 -1.91
N LEU A 71 -1.45 7.19 -0.87
CA LEU A 71 -2.45 7.53 0.15
C LEU A 71 -3.65 8.26 -0.44
N PHE A 72 -3.42 9.18 -1.39
CA PHE A 72 -4.51 9.83 -2.08
C PHE A 72 -5.39 8.82 -2.84
N VAL A 73 -4.78 7.86 -3.53
CA VAL A 73 -5.52 6.79 -4.20
C VAL A 73 -6.29 5.92 -3.21
N VAL A 74 -5.77 5.69 -2.01
CA VAL A 74 -6.52 5.07 -0.90
C VAL A 74 -7.75 5.91 -0.56
N PHE A 75 -7.60 7.21 -0.35
CA PHE A 75 -8.73 8.09 -0.06
C PHE A 75 -9.78 8.09 -1.15
N ILE A 76 -9.40 8.32 -2.41
CA ILE A 76 -10.39 8.43 -3.48
C ILE A 76 -10.95 7.07 -3.89
N GLY A 77 -10.14 6.01 -3.90
CA GLY A 77 -10.50 4.73 -4.49
C GLY A 77 -11.04 3.72 -3.49
N PHE A 78 -10.49 3.70 -2.27
CA PHE A 78 -10.87 2.75 -1.23
C PHE A 78 -11.90 3.39 -0.30
N ASN A 79 -11.60 4.54 0.31
CA ASN A 79 -12.53 5.17 1.25
C ASN A 79 -13.76 5.74 0.54
N CYS A 80 -13.56 6.52 -0.53
CA CYS A 80 -14.63 7.20 -1.26
C CYS A 80 -15.16 6.42 -2.48
N GLU A 81 -14.68 5.20 -2.75
CA GLU A 81 -15.11 4.32 -3.86
C GLU A 81 -15.19 5.02 -5.24
N PHE A 82 -14.24 5.91 -5.53
CA PHE A 82 -14.17 6.74 -6.73
C PHE A 82 -15.39 7.64 -6.97
N ALA A 83 -16.16 7.96 -5.93
CA ALA A 83 -17.31 8.85 -6.03
C ALA A 83 -16.92 10.18 -6.70
N GLY A 84 -17.60 10.50 -7.81
CA GLY A 84 -17.33 11.67 -8.65
C GLY A 84 -16.46 11.34 -9.87
N PHE A 85 -15.46 10.46 -9.73
CA PHE A 85 -14.64 9.98 -10.85
C PHE A 85 -15.35 8.89 -11.65
N ASP A 86 -16.24 8.13 -11.02
CA ASP A 86 -17.10 7.11 -11.60
C ASP A 86 -18.02 7.62 -12.71
N LYS A 87 -18.38 8.92 -12.67
CA LYS A 87 -19.19 9.60 -13.70
C LYS A 87 -18.44 9.87 -15.00
N LEU A 88 -17.10 9.76 -15.01
CA LEU A 88 -16.28 10.02 -16.17
C LEU A 88 -16.10 8.74 -17.00
N ALA A 89 -16.26 8.86 -18.32
CA ALA A 89 -15.93 7.78 -19.24
C ALA A 89 -14.41 7.60 -19.35
N GLN A 90 -13.94 6.43 -19.78
CA GLN A 90 -12.53 6.24 -20.13
C GLN A 90 -12.21 6.95 -21.46
N PRO A 91 -11.04 7.59 -21.62
CA PRO A 91 -9.91 7.62 -20.68
C PRO A 91 -9.97 8.72 -19.61
N MET A 92 -11.00 9.58 -19.61
CA MET A 92 -11.07 10.75 -18.75
C MET A 92 -11.07 10.42 -17.26
N ARG A 93 -11.68 9.30 -16.85
CA ARG A 93 -11.59 8.82 -15.46
C ARG A 93 -10.15 8.59 -15.02
N GLY A 94 -9.39 7.81 -15.79
CA GLY A 94 -7.98 7.53 -15.49
C GLY A 94 -7.11 8.79 -15.50
N ILE A 95 -7.33 9.69 -16.46
CA ILE A 95 -6.63 10.98 -16.53
C ILE A 95 -6.94 11.86 -15.31
N ALA A 96 -8.20 11.97 -14.93
CA ALA A 96 -8.61 12.75 -13.76
C ALA A 96 -7.99 12.20 -12.47
N ILE A 97 -8.02 10.87 -12.28
CA ILE A 97 -7.38 10.20 -11.15
C ILE A 97 -5.87 10.49 -11.14
N LEU A 98 -5.18 10.26 -12.26
CA LEU A 98 -3.74 10.51 -12.38
C LEU A 98 -3.38 11.97 -12.06
N ALA A 99 -4.11 12.92 -12.65
CA ALA A 99 -3.87 14.34 -12.45
C ALA A 99 -4.12 14.77 -11.00
N SER A 100 -5.24 14.35 -10.39
CA SER A 100 -5.55 14.65 -8.99
C SER A 100 -4.51 14.02 -8.05
N THR A 101 -4.10 12.78 -8.30
CA THR A 101 -3.05 12.10 -7.54
C THR A 101 -1.72 12.86 -7.61
N ALA A 102 -1.28 13.25 -8.81
CA ALA A 102 -0.03 13.98 -8.99
C ALA A 102 -0.06 15.35 -8.30
N VAL A 103 -1.14 16.12 -8.50
CA VAL A 103 -1.31 17.44 -7.87
C VAL A 103 -1.30 17.32 -6.35
N PHE A 104 -2.07 16.37 -5.79
CA PHE A 104 -2.12 16.16 -4.34
C PHE A 104 -0.75 15.77 -3.77
N ALA A 105 -0.07 14.80 -4.38
CA ALA A 105 1.22 14.32 -3.94
C ALA A 105 2.28 15.44 -3.88
N VAL A 106 2.37 16.24 -4.95
CA VAL A 106 3.30 17.37 -5.03
C VAL A 106 2.92 18.45 -4.02
N ALA A 107 1.64 18.81 -3.95
CA ALA A 107 1.16 19.86 -3.06
C ALA A 107 1.40 19.52 -1.58
N VAL A 108 1.08 18.31 -1.13
CA VAL A 108 1.28 17.90 0.27
C VAL A 108 2.76 17.78 0.59
N THR A 109 3.57 17.20 -0.31
CA THR A 109 5.03 17.11 -0.11
C THR A 109 5.66 18.49 0.02
N TRP A 110 5.24 19.45 -0.80
CA TRP A 110 5.69 20.84 -0.70
C TRP A 110 5.17 21.54 0.56
N LEU A 111 3.89 21.39 0.89
CA LEU A 111 3.28 22.01 2.07
C LEU A 111 3.93 21.51 3.36
N LEU A 112 4.26 20.22 3.47
CA LEU A 112 4.95 19.69 4.65
C LEU A 112 6.44 20.07 4.64
N GLY A 113 7.13 19.85 3.53
CA GLY A 113 8.57 20.07 3.42
C GLY A 113 8.99 21.54 3.53
N SER A 114 8.25 22.44 2.88
CA SER A 114 8.57 23.87 2.82
C SER A 114 7.64 24.71 3.70
N GLY A 115 6.33 24.42 3.69
CA GLY A 115 5.35 25.16 4.49
C GLY A 115 5.52 24.88 5.99
N LEU A 116 5.18 23.67 6.42
CA LEU A 116 5.29 23.25 7.81
C LEU A 116 6.75 23.24 8.26
N GLY A 117 7.67 22.81 7.40
CA GLY A 117 9.11 22.84 7.65
C GLY A 117 9.67 24.22 8.00
N SER A 118 9.04 25.31 7.53
CA SER A 118 9.45 26.67 7.92
C SER A 118 9.11 27.03 9.37
N ILE A 119 8.13 26.35 9.96
CA ILE A 119 7.63 26.59 11.33
C ILE A 119 8.15 25.50 12.28
N TYR A 120 8.19 24.25 11.84
CA TYR A 120 8.63 23.08 12.57
C TYR A 120 9.80 22.43 11.83
N PRO A 121 11.06 22.68 12.26
CA PRO A 121 12.25 22.23 11.56
C PRO A 121 12.33 20.72 11.31
N ASP A 122 11.64 19.90 12.11
CA ASP A 122 11.52 18.46 11.91
C ASP A 122 11.00 18.09 10.52
N PHE A 123 10.16 18.93 9.90
CA PHE A 123 9.61 18.69 8.56
C PHE A 123 10.39 19.41 7.46
N ALA A 124 11.43 20.18 7.77
CA ALA A 124 12.15 20.97 6.78
C ALA A 124 12.80 20.09 5.70
N GLY A 125 12.37 20.26 4.45
CA GLY A 125 12.92 19.52 3.31
C GLY A 125 14.42 19.73 3.08
N SER A 126 15.00 20.79 3.65
CA SER A 126 16.43 21.09 3.65
C SER A 126 17.26 20.24 4.63
N ARG A 127 16.62 19.42 5.47
CA ARG A 127 17.34 18.48 6.34
C ARG A 127 18.16 17.50 5.51
N GLU A 128 19.31 17.11 6.05
CA GLU A 128 20.24 16.19 5.41
C GLU A 128 19.54 14.94 4.87
N GLY A 129 19.90 14.53 3.65
CA GLY A 129 19.30 13.39 2.98
C GLY A 129 17.80 13.52 2.70
N GLY A 130 17.19 14.69 2.87
CA GLY A 130 15.76 14.91 2.72
C GLY A 130 14.91 14.47 3.92
N LEU A 131 15.49 14.27 5.10
CA LEU A 131 14.80 13.72 6.27
C LEU A 131 13.49 14.43 6.67
N GLY A 132 13.33 15.72 6.37
CA GLY A 132 12.07 16.42 6.62
C GLY A 132 10.93 15.97 5.70
N TYR A 133 11.23 15.68 4.43
CA TYR A 133 10.27 15.03 3.52
C TYR A 133 9.89 13.65 4.03
N PHE A 134 10.88 12.89 4.52
CA PHE A 134 10.64 11.57 5.08
C PHE A 134 9.79 11.62 6.36
N ALA A 135 10.01 12.59 7.25
CA ALA A 135 9.16 12.78 8.44
C ALA A 135 7.69 12.98 8.05
N GLY A 136 7.43 13.87 7.09
CA GLY A 136 6.08 14.06 6.54
C GLY A 136 5.51 12.78 5.93
N ALA A 137 6.30 12.07 5.14
CA ALA A 137 5.85 10.87 4.44
C ALA A 137 5.67 9.65 5.35
N LEU A 138 6.38 9.59 6.48
CA LEU A 138 6.26 8.50 7.47
C LEU A 138 4.85 8.41 8.06
N PHE A 139 4.11 9.52 8.10
CA PHE A 139 2.68 9.54 8.43
C PHE A 139 1.86 8.57 7.57
N VAL A 140 2.20 8.46 6.29
CA VAL A 140 1.47 7.62 5.32
C VAL A 140 1.50 6.14 5.72
N LEU A 141 2.60 5.66 6.31
CA LEU A 141 2.72 4.27 6.77
C LEU A 141 1.61 3.92 7.78
N PHE A 142 1.39 4.81 8.76
CA PHE A 142 0.31 4.66 9.73
C PHE A 142 -1.05 4.78 9.05
N GLY A 143 -1.15 5.66 8.06
CA GLY A 143 -2.35 5.81 7.25
C GLY A 143 -2.75 4.54 6.52
N PHE A 144 -1.80 3.81 5.94
CA PHE A 144 -2.10 2.51 5.33
C PHE A 144 -2.56 1.50 6.37
N ALA A 145 -1.95 1.48 7.56
CA ALA A 145 -2.35 0.54 8.60
C ALA A 145 -3.79 0.80 9.08
N THR A 146 -4.26 2.04 9.08
CA THR A 146 -5.58 2.41 9.64
C THR A 146 -6.67 2.56 8.56
N TRP A 147 -6.48 3.42 7.55
CA TRP A 147 -7.51 3.69 6.54
C TRP A 147 -7.79 2.48 5.65
N VAL A 148 -6.77 1.70 5.28
CA VAL A 148 -6.98 0.47 4.50
C VAL A 148 -7.68 -0.60 5.36
N MET A 149 -7.39 -0.67 6.66
CA MET A 149 -8.06 -1.61 7.58
C MET A 149 -9.55 -1.31 7.70
N VAL A 150 -9.92 -0.03 7.79
CA VAL A 150 -11.32 0.39 7.89
C VAL A 150 -12.11 -0.03 6.65
N VAL A 151 -11.50 0.09 5.47
CA VAL A 151 -12.14 -0.34 4.23
C VAL A 151 -12.16 -1.88 4.11
N LEU A 152 -11.00 -2.53 4.16
CA LEU A 152 -10.88 -3.96 3.85
C LEU A 152 -11.38 -4.87 4.97
N ASN A 153 -11.19 -4.49 6.23
CA ASN A 153 -11.49 -5.36 7.36
C ASN A 153 -12.75 -4.94 8.12
N TRP A 154 -12.97 -3.63 8.32
CA TRP A 154 -14.19 -3.15 8.99
C TRP A 154 -15.37 -3.02 8.02
N GLN A 155 -15.11 -3.07 6.70
CA GLN A 155 -16.13 -2.96 5.65
C GLN A 155 -16.93 -1.66 5.79
N HIS A 156 -16.23 -0.54 5.98
CA HIS A 156 -16.79 0.80 6.14
C HIS A 156 -17.69 1.00 7.38
N TRP A 157 -17.64 0.08 8.35
CA TRP A 157 -18.31 0.26 9.63
C TRP A 157 -17.63 1.39 10.44
N PRO A 158 -18.37 2.24 11.17
CA PRO A 158 -19.82 2.20 11.44
C PRO A 158 -20.70 2.95 10.44
N TRP A 159 -20.12 3.67 9.47
CA TRP A 159 -20.86 4.62 8.63
C TRP A 159 -21.90 3.96 7.73
N THR A 160 -21.59 2.77 7.20
CA THR A 160 -22.57 1.97 6.44
C THR A 160 -23.73 1.49 7.31
N ALA A 161 -23.50 1.17 8.58
CA ALA A 161 -24.56 0.82 9.53
C ALA A 161 -25.45 2.02 9.88
N LEU A 162 -24.93 3.25 9.77
CA LEU A 162 -25.69 4.50 9.87
C LEU A 162 -26.42 4.88 8.58
N LYS A 163 -26.41 4.02 7.55
CA LYS A 163 -27.02 4.23 6.23
C LYS A 163 -26.45 5.43 5.47
N LEU A 164 -25.22 5.84 5.78
CA LEU A 164 -24.53 6.81 4.95
C LEU A 164 -24.13 6.17 3.62
N THR A 165 -24.05 7.00 2.59
CA THR A 165 -23.64 6.59 1.24
C THR A 165 -22.37 7.32 0.82
N GLN A 166 -21.68 6.80 -0.21
CA GLN A 166 -20.52 7.47 -0.77
C GLN A 166 -20.92 8.81 -1.40
N PRO A 167 -20.10 9.88 -1.28
CA PRO A 167 -18.75 9.91 -0.70
C PRO A 167 -18.72 10.14 0.82
N LEU A 168 -19.87 10.31 1.49
CA LEU A 168 -19.91 10.73 2.88
C LEU A 168 -19.30 9.67 3.82
N VAL A 169 -19.51 8.39 3.52
CA VAL A 169 -18.83 7.26 4.21
C VAL A 169 -17.31 7.47 4.18
N GLY A 170 -16.71 7.59 2.99
CA GLY A 170 -15.27 7.79 2.85
C GLY A 170 -14.75 9.09 3.50
N LEU A 171 -15.49 10.19 3.40
CA LEU A 171 -15.11 11.45 4.06
C LEU A 171 -15.11 11.32 5.59
N CYS A 172 -16.08 10.62 6.15
CA CYS A 172 -16.08 10.34 7.58
C CYS A 172 -14.95 9.40 7.98
N GLU A 173 -14.67 8.35 7.20
CA GLU A 173 -13.50 7.48 7.41
C GLU A 173 -12.21 8.29 7.47
N ILE A 174 -11.99 9.15 6.49
CA ILE A 174 -10.80 10.00 6.42
C ILE A 174 -10.69 10.86 7.68
N ALA A 175 -11.77 11.56 8.05
CA ALA A 175 -11.77 12.49 9.18
C ALA A 175 -11.60 11.79 10.54
N PHE A 176 -12.37 10.73 10.82
CA PHE A 176 -12.36 10.08 12.13
C PHE A 176 -11.13 9.20 12.33
N VAL A 177 -10.65 8.52 11.28
CA VAL A 177 -9.50 7.62 11.35
C VAL A 177 -8.18 8.41 11.32
N ALA A 178 -8.19 9.68 10.89
CA ALA A 178 -7.05 10.58 11.07
C ALA A 178 -6.61 10.70 12.53
N VAL A 179 -7.54 10.63 13.50
CA VAL A 179 -7.24 10.74 14.93
C VAL A 179 -6.33 9.60 15.42
N PRO A 180 -6.69 8.31 15.28
CA PRO A 180 -5.76 7.24 15.63
C PRO A 180 -4.50 7.22 14.77
N THR A 181 -4.56 7.60 13.49
CA THR A 181 -3.34 7.72 12.65
C THR A 181 -2.37 8.75 13.21
N LEU A 182 -2.85 9.94 13.59
CA LEU A 182 -2.04 10.99 14.20
C LEU A 182 -1.48 10.54 15.54
N ALA A 183 -2.28 9.86 16.37
CA ALA A 183 -1.80 9.32 17.64
C ALA A 183 -0.63 8.34 17.43
N LEU A 184 -0.76 7.40 16.48
CA LEU A 184 0.32 6.46 16.15
C LEU A 184 1.55 7.19 15.59
N TYR A 185 1.35 8.16 14.71
CA TYR A 185 2.44 8.96 14.15
C TYR A 185 3.18 9.76 15.23
N PHE A 186 2.49 10.42 16.15
CA PHE A 186 3.13 11.19 17.22
C PHE A 186 3.80 10.32 18.30
N VAL A 187 3.33 9.09 18.50
CA VAL A 187 3.91 8.16 19.49
C VAL A 187 5.11 7.39 18.92
N PHE A 188 5.02 6.90 17.68
CA PHE A 188 6.03 6.03 17.09
C PHE A 188 6.81 6.69 15.95
N GLY A 189 6.13 7.44 15.08
CA GLY A 189 6.71 7.99 13.86
C GLY A 189 7.62 9.19 14.11
N LEU A 190 7.03 10.33 14.46
CA LEU A 190 7.74 11.60 14.61
C LEU A 190 8.92 11.52 15.59
N PRO A 191 8.80 10.89 16.78
CA PRO A 191 9.93 10.78 17.71
C PRO A 191 11.13 10.02 17.12
N SER A 192 10.92 9.11 16.16
CA SER A 192 12.00 8.34 15.53
C SER A 192 12.85 9.15 14.54
N VAL A 193 12.38 10.33 14.13
CA VAL A 193 13.03 11.19 13.11
C VAL A 193 13.10 12.67 13.53
N SER A 194 12.65 13.01 14.74
CA SER A 194 12.64 14.38 15.26
C SER A 194 14.03 14.81 15.73
N LEU A 195 14.33 16.10 15.60
CA LEU A 195 15.53 16.74 16.11
C LEU A 195 15.48 16.98 17.63
N THR A 196 14.28 17.01 18.21
CA THR A 196 14.05 17.40 19.61
C THR A 196 13.69 16.22 20.51
N ALA A 197 13.31 15.08 19.93
CA ALA A 197 13.04 13.87 20.68
C ALA A 197 14.35 13.25 21.19
N THR A 198 14.53 13.19 22.52
CA THR A 198 15.70 12.57 23.15
C THR A 198 15.56 11.06 23.31
N HIS A 199 14.33 10.54 23.32
CA HIS A 199 14.04 9.11 23.46
C HIS A 199 12.88 8.72 22.55
N SER A 200 13.15 7.92 21.52
CA SER A 200 12.12 7.25 20.72
C SER A 200 11.82 5.86 21.31
N LEU A 201 10.56 5.43 21.25
CA LEU A 201 10.16 4.08 21.69
C LEU A 201 10.77 2.99 20.80
N MET A 202 10.96 3.31 19.52
CA MET A 202 11.49 2.43 18.50
C MET A 202 12.35 3.22 17.53
N THR A 203 13.37 2.57 16.98
CA THR A 203 14.17 3.12 15.87
C THR A 203 13.31 3.24 14.62
N VAL A 204 13.67 4.17 13.73
CA VAL A 204 12.96 4.35 12.45
C VAL A 204 12.89 3.05 11.64
N ASP A 205 13.97 2.26 11.61
CA ASP A 205 14.03 0.98 10.90
C ASP A 205 13.02 -0.03 11.46
N THR A 206 12.92 -0.10 12.80
CA THR A 206 11.93 -0.95 13.47
C THR A 206 10.50 -0.47 13.23
N VAL A 207 10.25 0.84 13.28
CA VAL A 207 8.93 1.43 13.00
C VAL A 207 8.49 1.07 11.59
N LEU A 208 9.37 1.25 10.59
CA LEU A 208 9.11 0.89 9.20
C LEU A 208 8.77 -0.60 9.07
N GLY A 209 9.66 -1.48 9.54
CA GLY A 209 9.46 -2.92 9.43
C GLY A 209 8.20 -3.42 10.13
N TRP A 210 7.95 -2.95 11.35
CA TRP A 210 6.84 -3.43 12.17
C TRP A 210 5.49 -2.93 11.69
N PHE A 211 5.33 -1.61 11.44
CA PHE A 211 4.06 -1.08 10.94
C PHE A 211 3.76 -1.54 9.52
N TYR A 212 4.77 -1.69 8.65
CA TYR A 212 4.52 -2.24 7.32
C TYR A 212 4.08 -3.70 7.40
N SER A 213 4.59 -4.48 8.36
CA SER A 213 4.09 -5.84 8.62
C SER A 213 2.62 -5.86 9.06
N MET A 214 2.13 -4.82 9.75
CA MET A 214 0.70 -4.65 10.01
C MET A 214 -0.09 -4.31 8.74
N VAL A 215 0.45 -3.46 7.86
CA VAL A 215 -0.16 -3.19 6.54
C VAL A 215 -0.28 -4.49 5.73
N VAL A 216 0.76 -5.32 5.72
CA VAL A 216 0.73 -6.64 5.09
C VAL A 216 -0.36 -7.52 5.71
N ALA A 217 -0.49 -7.56 7.04
CA ALA A 217 -1.54 -8.32 7.71
C ALA A 217 -2.95 -7.85 7.31
N VAL A 218 -3.16 -6.54 7.24
CA VAL A 218 -4.41 -5.90 6.80
C VAL A 218 -4.78 -6.33 5.37
N ILE A 219 -3.85 -6.20 4.43
CA ILE A 219 -4.09 -6.56 3.02
C ILE A 219 -4.27 -8.08 2.88
N LEU A 220 -3.42 -8.87 3.54
CA LEU A 220 -3.48 -10.33 3.53
C LEU A 220 -4.84 -10.81 4.03
N THR A 221 -5.27 -10.37 5.20
CA THR A 221 -6.54 -10.82 5.77
C THR A 221 -7.72 -10.25 5.01
N GLY A 222 -7.74 -8.94 4.75
CA GLY A 222 -8.86 -8.24 4.14
C GLY A 222 -9.10 -8.63 2.68
N GLN A 223 -8.07 -8.58 1.85
CA GLN A 223 -8.19 -8.78 0.41
C GLN A 223 -7.85 -10.20 -0.04
N THR A 224 -6.78 -10.78 0.48
CA THR A 224 -6.27 -12.08 0.00
C THR A 224 -7.00 -13.25 0.64
N LEU A 225 -7.40 -13.11 1.90
CA LEU A 225 -8.12 -14.12 2.68
C LEU A 225 -9.62 -13.83 2.85
N ASP A 226 -10.16 -12.89 2.06
CA ASP A 226 -11.58 -12.50 2.07
C ASP A 226 -12.11 -12.14 3.47
N ASN A 227 -11.34 -11.33 4.19
CA ASN A 227 -11.54 -10.93 5.58
C ASN A 227 -11.55 -12.07 6.61
N TRP A 228 -11.02 -13.25 6.29
CA TRP A 228 -10.79 -14.32 7.26
C TRP A 228 -9.51 -14.04 8.08
N PRO A 229 -9.50 -14.28 9.40
CA PRO A 229 -10.57 -14.87 10.22
C PRO A 229 -11.61 -13.86 10.75
N TRP A 230 -11.44 -12.57 10.55
CA TRP A 230 -12.22 -11.50 11.22
C TRP A 230 -13.72 -11.54 10.91
N ARG A 231 -14.10 -11.98 9.70
CA ARG A 231 -15.52 -12.15 9.33
C ARG A 231 -16.27 -13.19 10.18
N MET A 232 -15.56 -14.10 10.86
CA MET A 232 -16.18 -15.12 11.72
C MET A 232 -16.78 -14.55 13.02
N PHE A 233 -16.50 -13.27 13.34
CA PHE A 233 -16.99 -12.61 14.56
C PHE A 233 -18.41 -12.01 14.43
N GLY A 234 -19.10 -12.24 13.32
CA GLY A 234 -20.53 -11.93 13.15
C GLY A 234 -20.85 -10.54 12.59
N GLY A 235 -19.84 -9.70 12.30
CA GLY A 235 -20.00 -8.41 11.60
C GLY A 235 -20.00 -7.17 12.49
N GLY A 236 -20.01 -6.00 11.82
CA GLY A 236 -20.03 -4.68 12.45
C GLY A 236 -18.88 -4.46 13.43
N GLY A 237 -19.17 -3.85 14.58
CA GLY A 237 -18.17 -3.49 15.58
C GLY A 237 -17.37 -4.67 16.15
N ARG A 238 -17.92 -5.89 16.17
CA ARG A 238 -17.19 -7.09 16.63
C ARG A 238 -16.10 -7.48 15.65
N THR A 239 -16.42 -7.51 14.36
CA THR A 239 -15.42 -7.74 13.30
C THR A 239 -14.41 -6.61 13.24
N ALA A 240 -14.83 -5.35 13.40
CA ALA A 240 -13.91 -4.21 13.44
C ALA A 240 -12.91 -4.32 14.60
N LEU A 241 -13.37 -4.63 15.82
CA LEU A 241 -12.50 -4.80 16.98
C LEU A 241 -11.56 -6.01 16.80
N ALA A 242 -12.11 -7.15 16.37
CA ALA A 242 -11.32 -8.37 16.13
C ALA A 242 -10.26 -8.15 15.05
N ALA A 243 -10.59 -7.46 13.95
CA ALA A 243 -9.64 -7.11 12.91
C ALA A 243 -8.57 -6.14 13.41
N THR A 244 -8.94 -5.15 14.23
CA THR A 244 -7.99 -4.17 14.78
C THR A 244 -6.93 -4.84 15.64
N VAL A 245 -7.36 -5.58 16.66
CA VAL A 245 -6.44 -6.29 17.56
C VAL A 245 -5.72 -7.41 16.81
N GLY A 246 -6.47 -8.16 16.01
CA GLY A 246 -5.96 -9.31 15.26
C GLY A 246 -4.90 -8.96 14.23
N ASN A 247 -5.07 -7.87 13.47
CA ASN A 247 -4.05 -7.43 12.51
C ASN A 247 -2.81 -6.84 13.20
N VAL A 248 -2.93 -6.23 14.38
CA VAL A 248 -1.76 -5.81 15.16
C VAL A 248 -0.97 -7.03 15.64
N VAL A 249 -1.64 -8.05 16.18
CA VAL A 249 -1.00 -9.29 16.63
C VAL A 249 -0.39 -10.05 15.45
N LEU A 250 -1.15 -10.24 14.37
CA LEU A 250 -0.69 -10.93 13.17
C LEU A 250 0.45 -10.16 12.49
N GLY A 251 0.36 -8.85 12.36
CA GLY A 251 1.42 -8.01 11.81
C GLY A 251 2.70 -8.07 12.63
N THR A 252 2.58 -8.13 13.96
CA THR A 252 3.72 -8.36 14.86
C THR A 252 4.34 -9.74 14.63
N ALA A 253 3.52 -10.79 14.49
CA ALA A 253 4.01 -12.12 14.17
C ALA A 253 4.70 -12.18 12.78
N ILE A 254 4.14 -11.49 11.78
CA ILE A 254 4.74 -11.35 10.44
C ILE A 254 6.09 -10.66 10.56
N TYR A 255 6.21 -9.55 11.31
CA TYR A 255 7.50 -8.87 11.51
C TYR A 255 8.58 -9.81 12.04
N PHE A 256 8.26 -10.55 13.11
CA PHE A 256 9.21 -11.50 13.71
C PHE A 256 9.50 -12.72 12.83
N ALA A 257 8.61 -13.09 11.91
CA ALA A 257 8.86 -14.14 10.92
C ALA A 257 9.68 -13.64 9.72
N MET A 258 9.41 -12.41 9.25
CA MET A 258 10.08 -11.82 8.09
C MET A 258 11.50 -11.38 8.40
N LEU A 259 11.82 -11.00 9.64
CA LEU A 259 13.17 -10.60 10.03
C LEU A 259 14.22 -11.71 9.84
N PRO A 260 14.06 -12.94 10.39
CA PRO A 260 14.99 -14.03 10.11
C PRO A 260 14.95 -14.47 8.65
N LEU A 261 13.78 -14.45 8.01
CA LEU A 261 13.67 -14.75 6.58
C LEU A 261 14.49 -13.76 5.74
N ALA A 262 14.42 -12.46 6.01
CA ALA A 262 15.23 -11.46 5.33
C ALA A 262 16.73 -11.75 5.45
N ARG A 263 17.20 -12.09 6.66
CA ARG A 263 18.61 -12.48 6.90
C ARG A 263 19.01 -13.70 6.07
N ILE A 264 18.12 -14.68 5.93
CA ILE A 264 18.37 -15.87 5.10
C ILE A 264 18.47 -15.47 3.61
N LEU A 265 17.55 -14.64 3.12
CA LEU A 265 17.47 -14.26 1.71
C LEU A 265 18.64 -13.38 1.24
N ILE A 266 19.09 -12.45 2.08
CA ILE A 266 20.21 -11.55 1.74
C ILE A 266 21.59 -12.18 2.02
N GLY A 267 21.65 -13.27 2.79
CA GLY A 267 22.88 -13.96 3.17
C GLY A 267 23.48 -13.41 4.46
N SER A 268 24.49 -14.09 5.03
CA SER A 268 25.02 -13.76 6.37
C SER A 268 25.97 -12.55 6.42
N THR A 269 26.54 -12.13 5.29
CA THR A 269 27.48 -11.00 5.20
C THR A 269 26.76 -9.65 5.23
N ALA A 270 25.70 -9.50 4.44
CA ALA A 270 24.95 -8.24 4.35
C ALA A 270 24.34 -7.76 5.70
N PRO A 271 23.74 -8.60 6.58
CA PRO A 271 23.24 -8.20 7.88
C PRO A 271 24.32 -7.63 8.81
N ALA A 272 25.57 -8.09 8.68
CA ALA A 272 26.68 -7.58 9.46
C ALA A 272 27.10 -6.17 8.99
N GLU A 273 26.98 -5.89 7.69
CA GLU A 273 27.30 -4.59 7.10
C GLU A 273 26.20 -3.55 7.38
N ILE A 274 24.92 -3.93 7.24
CA ILE A 274 23.79 -2.99 7.38
C ILE A 274 23.35 -2.76 8.84
N GLY A 275 23.80 -3.60 9.78
CA GLY A 275 23.52 -3.44 11.21
C GLY A 275 22.02 -3.35 11.52
N GLY A 276 21.60 -2.26 12.20
CA GLY A 276 20.21 -2.03 12.62
C GLY A 276 19.21 -1.89 11.47
N VAL A 277 19.69 -1.57 10.27
CA VAL A 277 18.88 -1.41 9.06
C VAL A 277 18.21 -2.73 8.64
N ILE A 278 18.71 -3.88 9.09
CA ILE A 278 18.01 -5.16 8.87
C ILE A 278 16.55 -5.13 9.39
N ASN A 279 16.25 -4.29 10.39
CA ASN A 279 14.91 -4.19 10.95
C ASN A 279 13.89 -3.56 10.00
N GLN A 280 14.31 -2.85 8.95
CA GLN A 280 13.39 -2.37 7.90
C GLN A 280 13.13 -3.40 6.79
N PHE A 281 13.92 -4.48 6.68
CA PHE A 281 13.74 -5.49 5.62
C PHE A 281 12.41 -6.24 5.64
N PRO A 282 11.73 -6.44 6.79
CA PRO A 282 10.34 -6.89 6.79
C PRO A 282 9.40 -6.00 5.94
N ALA A 283 9.62 -4.68 5.91
CA ALA A 283 8.88 -3.78 5.03
C ALA A 283 9.24 -3.98 3.55
N GLN A 284 10.51 -4.27 3.26
CA GLN A 284 11.01 -4.48 1.89
C GLN A 284 10.46 -5.79 1.27
N ILE A 285 10.36 -6.85 2.06
CA ILE A 285 9.65 -8.08 1.64
C ILE A 285 8.14 -7.80 1.60
N GLY A 286 7.64 -7.06 2.59
CA GLY A 286 6.24 -6.69 2.73
C GLY A 286 5.69 -5.95 1.52
N VAL A 287 6.42 -4.98 0.96
CA VAL A 287 5.99 -4.21 -0.22
C VAL A 287 5.94 -5.07 -1.47
N CYS A 288 6.91 -5.98 -1.63
CA CYS A 288 6.86 -6.99 -2.69
C CYS A 288 5.60 -7.85 -2.57
N TRP A 289 5.21 -8.21 -1.34
CA TRP A 289 4.01 -9.01 -1.10
C TRP A 289 2.73 -8.20 -1.32
N ALA A 290 2.68 -6.96 -0.83
CA ALA A 290 1.57 -6.04 -1.04
C ALA A 290 1.31 -5.82 -2.54
N PHE A 291 2.37 -5.60 -3.33
CA PHE A 291 2.28 -5.52 -4.79
C PHE A 291 1.57 -6.74 -5.38
N TRP A 292 2.03 -7.96 -5.07
CA TRP A 292 1.39 -9.15 -5.62
C TRP A 292 -0.01 -9.37 -5.10
N MET A 293 -0.32 -9.06 -3.84
CA MET A 293 -1.70 -9.15 -3.34
C MET A 293 -2.64 -8.21 -4.10
N ILE A 294 -2.24 -6.95 -4.30
CA ILE A 294 -3.00 -5.92 -5.02
C ILE A 294 -3.12 -6.28 -6.50
N PHE A 295 -2.00 -6.61 -7.15
CA PHE A 295 -1.97 -6.95 -8.57
C PHE A 295 -2.75 -8.25 -8.84
N TRP A 296 -2.66 -9.25 -7.97
CA TRP A 296 -3.41 -10.49 -8.13
C TRP A 296 -4.93 -10.28 -8.07
N ALA A 297 -5.39 -9.47 -7.12
CA ALA A 297 -6.80 -9.12 -7.00
C ALA A 297 -7.32 -8.37 -8.24
N ASN A 298 -6.58 -7.37 -8.71
CA ASN A 298 -7.04 -6.47 -9.77
C ASN A 298 -6.72 -6.94 -11.19
N GLY A 299 -5.55 -7.56 -11.40
CA GLY A 299 -5.07 -7.99 -12.71
C GLY A 299 -5.46 -9.42 -13.07
N PHE A 300 -5.48 -10.34 -12.09
CA PHE A 300 -5.81 -11.76 -12.30
C PHE A 300 -7.21 -12.14 -11.80
N GLY A 301 -7.89 -11.27 -11.05
CA GLY A 301 -9.29 -11.46 -10.61
C GLY A 301 -9.46 -12.51 -9.52
N ASN A 302 -8.46 -12.73 -8.65
CA ASN A 302 -8.55 -13.62 -7.48
C ASN A 302 -9.07 -15.05 -7.77
N ARG A 303 -8.68 -15.64 -8.91
CA ARG A 303 -9.21 -16.94 -9.41
C ARG A 303 -8.92 -18.17 -8.53
N PHE A 304 -8.14 -18.05 -7.45
CA PHE A 304 -7.78 -19.15 -6.56
C PHE A 304 -8.39 -18.99 -5.17
N GLY A 305 -8.54 -20.10 -4.45
CA GLY A 305 -8.96 -20.07 -3.05
C GLY A 305 -8.02 -19.22 -2.18
N PRO A 306 -8.52 -18.63 -1.06
CA PRO A 306 -7.76 -17.79 -0.13
C PRO A 306 -6.33 -18.26 0.18
N ALA A 307 -6.19 -19.52 0.63
CA ALA A 307 -4.90 -20.07 1.02
C ALA A 307 -3.91 -20.16 -0.15
N VAL A 308 -4.39 -20.56 -1.33
CA VAL A 308 -3.57 -20.64 -2.55
C VAL A 308 -3.13 -19.25 -3.00
N ARG A 309 -4.02 -18.24 -2.93
CA ARG A 309 -3.66 -16.84 -3.22
C ARG A 309 -2.58 -16.33 -2.26
N ALA A 310 -2.71 -16.60 -0.96
CA ALA A 310 -1.72 -16.19 0.03
C ALA A 310 -0.34 -16.80 -0.24
N VAL A 311 -0.27 -18.12 -0.47
CA VAL A 311 1.00 -18.81 -0.78
C VAL A 311 1.59 -18.33 -2.11
N LEU A 312 0.76 -18.19 -3.15
CA LEU A 312 1.21 -17.77 -4.47
C LEU A 312 1.76 -16.33 -4.45
N THR A 313 1.00 -15.39 -3.89
CA THR A 313 1.43 -13.98 -3.80
C THR A 313 2.69 -13.85 -2.95
N PHE A 314 2.83 -14.65 -1.89
CA PHE A 314 4.03 -14.68 -1.08
C PHE A 314 5.23 -15.24 -1.85
N ALA A 315 5.09 -16.36 -2.57
CA ALA A 315 6.17 -16.93 -3.38
C ALA A 315 6.65 -15.95 -4.46
N LEU A 316 5.71 -15.26 -5.13
CA LEU A 316 6.01 -14.21 -6.10
C LEU A 316 6.72 -13.01 -5.45
N ALA A 317 6.34 -12.65 -4.23
CA ALA A 317 7.00 -11.60 -3.46
C ALA A 317 8.46 -11.93 -3.17
N ILE A 318 8.76 -13.16 -2.75
CA ILE A 318 10.13 -13.62 -2.50
C ILE A 318 10.95 -13.58 -3.79
N GLY A 319 10.38 -14.07 -4.90
CA GLY A 319 11.04 -13.99 -6.21
C GLY A 319 11.33 -12.55 -6.63
N THR A 320 10.37 -11.65 -6.41
CA THR A 320 10.51 -10.21 -6.74
C THR A 320 11.54 -9.53 -5.86
N PHE A 321 11.54 -9.80 -4.55
CA PHE A 321 12.51 -9.28 -3.60
C PHE A 321 13.93 -9.69 -3.97
N LEU A 322 14.15 -10.98 -4.26
CA LEU A 322 15.47 -11.48 -4.68
C LEU A 322 15.91 -10.90 -6.01
N PHE A 323 15.02 -10.88 -7.01
CA PHE A 323 15.31 -10.30 -8.32
C PHE A 323 15.63 -8.80 -8.23
N TYR A 324 14.90 -8.07 -7.39
CA TYR A 324 15.09 -6.65 -7.18
C TYR A 324 16.47 -6.37 -6.56
N TYR A 325 16.75 -6.91 -5.37
CA TYR A 325 17.96 -6.59 -4.62
C TYR A 325 19.24 -7.13 -5.26
N ARG A 326 19.18 -8.26 -5.97
CA ARG A 326 20.36 -8.91 -6.56
C ARG A 326 20.64 -8.50 -8.01
N PHE A 327 19.68 -7.85 -8.66
CA PHE A 327 19.80 -7.54 -10.09
C PHE A 327 19.16 -6.21 -10.47
N ALA A 328 17.84 -6.08 -10.33
CA ALA A 328 17.11 -4.95 -10.93
C ALA A 328 17.51 -3.60 -10.33
N ALA A 329 17.72 -3.51 -9.01
CA ALA A 329 18.08 -2.26 -8.35
C ALA A 329 19.37 -1.66 -8.92
N GLU A 330 20.42 -2.47 -9.09
CA GLU A 330 21.70 -2.00 -9.63
C GLU A 330 21.67 -1.83 -11.16
N HIS A 331 21.16 -2.83 -11.88
CA HIS A 331 21.36 -2.93 -13.34
C HIS A 331 20.23 -2.30 -14.17
N ILE A 332 19.05 -2.15 -13.59
CA ILE A 332 17.88 -1.56 -14.28
C ILE A 332 17.58 -0.18 -13.70
N LEU A 333 17.61 -0.02 -12.38
CA LEU A 333 17.16 1.18 -11.68
C LEU A 333 18.29 2.09 -11.22
N HIS A 334 19.54 1.66 -11.41
CA HIS A 334 20.78 2.36 -11.05
C HIS A 334 20.82 2.88 -9.61
N GLU A 335 20.16 2.17 -8.71
CA GLU A 335 20.11 2.51 -7.30
C GLU A 335 21.42 2.15 -6.59
N PRO A 336 21.81 2.94 -5.57
CA PRO A 336 23.07 2.72 -4.86
C PRO A 336 23.10 1.39 -4.10
N SER A 337 24.32 0.88 -3.92
CA SER A 337 24.59 -0.31 -3.11
C SER A 337 24.22 -0.07 -1.64
N VAL A 338 23.56 -1.05 -1.03
CA VAL A 338 23.22 -1.06 0.41
C VAL A 338 24.23 -1.87 1.20
N ALA A 339 24.67 -3.00 0.63
CA ALA A 339 25.70 -3.88 1.18
C ALA A 339 26.30 -4.73 0.04
N ALA A 340 27.36 -5.47 0.33
CA ALA A 340 27.98 -6.35 -0.66
C ALA A 340 26.96 -7.29 -1.32
N GLY A 341 26.75 -7.10 -2.63
CA GLY A 341 25.86 -7.92 -3.46
C GLY A 341 24.37 -7.62 -3.32
N ILE A 342 23.97 -6.51 -2.69
CA ILE A 342 22.58 -6.02 -2.69
C ILE A 342 22.50 -4.48 -2.84
N SER A 343 21.55 -4.02 -3.64
CA SER A 343 21.36 -2.59 -3.95
C SER A 343 19.91 -2.16 -3.83
N GLY A 344 19.71 -0.85 -3.66
CA GLY A 344 18.40 -0.18 -3.73
C GLY A 344 17.48 -0.33 -2.51
N ASN A 345 16.27 0.19 -2.69
CA ASN A 345 15.23 0.26 -1.68
C ASN A 345 13.87 -0.10 -2.30
N ALA A 346 13.37 -1.32 -2.04
CA ALA A 346 12.14 -1.80 -2.67
C ALA A 346 10.92 -0.91 -2.38
N LEU A 347 10.87 -0.24 -1.23
CA LEU A 347 9.83 0.76 -0.91
C LEU A 347 9.81 1.97 -1.88
N GLY A 348 10.86 2.21 -2.66
CA GLY A 348 10.84 3.20 -3.73
C GLY A 348 10.15 2.65 -4.97
N PHE A 349 10.81 1.73 -5.68
CA PHE A 349 10.33 1.26 -6.98
C PHE A 349 9.12 0.31 -6.92
N VAL A 350 9.01 -0.53 -5.88
CA VAL A 350 7.87 -1.47 -5.80
C VAL A 350 6.60 -0.75 -5.41
N ASP A 351 6.65 0.27 -4.54
CA ASP A 351 5.50 1.15 -4.31
C ASP A 351 5.17 1.97 -5.58
N TRP A 352 6.16 2.30 -6.42
CA TRP A 352 5.91 2.87 -7.75
C TRP A 352 5.14 1.91 -8.68
N LEU A 353 5.46 0.61 -8.65
CA LEU A 353 4.69 -0.43 -9.33
C LEU A 353 3.27 -0.56 -8.76
N VAL A 354 3.11 -0.46 -7.44
CA VAL A 354 1.78 -0.45 -6.78
C VAL A 354 0.96 0.74 -7.27
N LEU A 355 1.54 1.94 -7.28
CA LEU A 355 0.85 3.14 -7.74
C LEU A 355 0.38 3.00 -9.19
N TRP A 356 1.25 2.54 -10.09
CA TRP A 356 0.86 2.30 -11.48
C TRP A 356 -0.16 1.19 -11.64
N THR A 357 -0.12 0.15 -10.79
CA THR A 357 -1.17 -0.87 -10.75
C THR A 357 -2.53 -0.22 -10.43
N LEU A 358 -2.59 0.62 -9.40
CA LEU A 358 -3.83 1.29 -9.02
C LEU A 358 -4.29 2.30 -10.09
N ILE A 359 -3.38 3.06 -10.68
CA ILE A 359 -3.74 4.04 -11.71
C ILE A 359 -4.18 3.35 -13.01
N TYR A 360 -3.40 2.41 -13.54
CA TYR A 360 -3.67 1.79 -14.84
C TYR A 360 -4.73 0.70 -14.76
N VAL A 361 -4.59 -0.25 -13.84
CA VAL A 361 -5.51 -1.40 -13.77
C VAL A 361 -6.87 -0.95 -13.23
N VAL A 362 -6.89 -0.15 -12.16
CA VAL A 362 -8.14 0.31 -11.52
C VAL A 362 -8.63 1.63 -12.11
N GLY A 363 -7.79 2.67 -12.16
CA GLY A 363 -8.18 4.01 -12.64
C GLY A 363 -8.54 4.05 -14.13
N PHE A 364 -7.66 3.55 -15.00
CA PHE A 364 -7.90 3.42 -16.45
C PHE A 364 -8.72 2.17 -16.81
N GLY A 365 -8.94 1.25 -15.86
CA GLY A 365 -9.71 0.03 -16.10
C GLY A 365 -9.07 -0.87 -17.16
N SER A 366 -7.74 -1.02 -17.12
CA SER A 366 -6.94 -1.78 -18.11
C SER A 366 -7.21 -1.35 -19.56
N LEU A 367 -7.21 -0.03 -19.79
CA LEU A 367 -7.54 0.56 -21.09
C LEU A 367 -6.66 -0.04 -22.20
N GLY A 368 -7.28 -0.45 -23.32
CA GLY A 368 -6.61 -1.15 -24.42
C GLY A 368 -6.65 -2.68 -24.30
N LEU A 369 -6.79 -3.22 -23.09
CA LEU A 369 -6.90 -4.68 -22.84
C LEU A 369 -8.35 -5.14 -22.59
N ARG A 370 -9.31 -4.21 -22.48
CA ARG A 370 -10.74 -4.50 -22.25
C ARG A 370 -11.35 -5.51 -23.22
N ARG A 371 -10.91 -5.52 -24.49
CA ARG A 371 -11.40 -6.49 -25.50
C ARG A 371 -10.99 -7.94 -25.19
N TRP A 372 -10.01 -8.13 -24.32
CA TRP A 372 -9.52 -9.44 -23.91
C TRP A 372 -10.00 -9.84 -22.51
N SER A 373 -10.58 -8.90 -21.75
CA SER A 373 -11.17 -9.17 -20.44
C SER A 373 -12.31 -10.19 -20.59
N PRO A 374 -12.31 -11.30 -19.84
CA PRO A 374 -13.49 -12.14 -19.75
C PRO A 374 -14.60 -11.28 -19.12
N ALA A 375 -15.70 -11.10 -19.87
CA ALA A 375 -16.89 -10.40 -19.40
C ALA A 375 -17.52 -11.13 -18.20
#